data_AF-A0A443Q5Y5-F1
#
_entry.id   AF-A0A443Q5Y5-F1
#
_cell.length_a   1.000
_cell.length_b   1.000
_cell.length_c   1.000
_cell.angle_alpha   90.00
_cell.angle_beta   90.00
_cell.angle_gamma   90.00
#
_symmetry.space_group_name_H-M   'P 1'
#
loop_
_entity.id
_entity.type
_entity.pdbx_description
1 polymer ?
#
loop_
_entity_poly.entity_id
_entity_poly.type
_entity_poly.pdbx_seq_one_letter_code
_entity_poly.pdbx_strand_id
1 'polypeptide(L)'
;ENKMESSIAIPLPEFDLFGTSVVQTSIEQKYITKHRPLAAIESSQIIEFVIPSTENEYIYLDDSLLYLKAQIQIPNAENLNEWEKICPANYFLQSIFKSIDLQIGEKQVTLSPQTYSYRSYFDAILNYGKNAQESWLTSAGFDKDEVMDVAIDKDKVFATRMAKIKQTDDSKKSESKVFELFGKLHLDLVMQQKAILGGSLKFSPARYPITRTEVKAMTIPSNLSNVFLDNIIIGRVPNKIYLAF
;
A
#
# COMPACT_ATOMS: atom_id res chain seq x y z
N GLU A 1 30.41 -32.56 -57.79
CA GLU A 1 29.46 -33.08 -56.78
C GLU A 1 29.53 -32.19 -55.54
N ASN A 2 28.57 -31.29 -55.35
CA ASN A 2 28.48 -30.46 -54.14
C ASN A 2 27.48 -31.11 -53.19
N LYS A 3 27.98 -31.75 -52.12
CA LYS A 3 27.15 -32.17 -50.98
C LYS A 3 26.77 -30.91 -50.21
N MET A 4 25.51 -30.47 -50.34
CA MET A 4 24.91 -29.56 -49.36
C MET A 4 24.80 -30.33 -48.05
N GLU A 5 25.55 -29.90 -47.04
CA GLU A 5 25.38 -30.37 -45.67
C GLU A 5 23.95 -30.03 -45.22
N SER A 6 23.18 -31.07 -44.90
CA SER A 6 21.82 -30.93 -44.38
C SER A 6 21.88 -30.15 -43.07
N SER A 7 21.35 -28.94 -43.08
CA SER A 7 21.19 -28.11 -41.88
C SER A 7 20.37 -28.90 -40.86
N ILE A 8 20.92 -29.13 -39.68
CA ILE A 8 20.22 -29.80 -38.58
C ILE A 8 19.00 -28.94 -38.23
N ALA A 9 17.80 -29.49 -38.41
CA ALA A 9 16.56 -28.83 -38.03
C ALA A 9 16.50 -28.73 -36.50
N ILE A 10 16.67 -27.52 -35.96
CA ILE A 10 16.50 -27.26 -34.52
C ILE A 10 15.00 -27.02 -34.28
N PRO A 11 14.31 -27.85 -33.49
CA PRO A 11 12.90 -27.63 -33.20
C PRO A 11 12.72 -26.33 -32.42
N LEU A 12 11.58 -25.65 -32.63
CA LEU A 12 11.23 -24.48 -31.82
C LEU A 12 11.13 -24.90 -30.34
N PRO A 13 11.49 -24.03 -29.38
CA PRO A 13 11.52 -24.38 -27.95
C PRO A 13 10.19 -24.92 -27.41
N GLU A 14 9.08 -24.55 -28.04
CA GLU A 14 7.73 -25.02 -27.72
C GLU A 14 7.46 -26.49 -28.10
N PHE A 15 8.25 -27.08 -28.99
CA PHE A 15 8.13 -28.49 -29.41
C PHE A 15 9.16 -29.40 -28.76
N ASP A 16 10.07 -28.86 -27.95
CA ASP A 16 11.07 -29.64 -27.21
C ASP A 16 10.49 -30.16 -25.89
N LEU A 17 9.67 -31.21 -26.00
CA LEU A 17 8.98 -31.87 -24.88
C LEU A 17 9.93 -32.54 -23.87
N PHE A 18 11.20 -32.76 -24.23
CA PHE A 18 12.21 -33.41 -23.40
C PHE A 18 13.33 -32.46 -22.95
N GLY A 19 13.29 -31.21 -23.43
CA GLY A 19 14.16 -30.15 -22.97
C GLY A 19 13.90 -29.85 -21.49
N THR A 20 14.97 -29.76 -20.71
CA THR A 20 14.88 -29.23 -19.35
C THR A 20 14.37 -27.79 -19.41
N SER A 21 13.31 -27.48 -18.64
CA SER A 21 12.81 -26.12 -18.51
C SER A 21 13.95 -25.16 -18.15
N VAL A 22 13.96 -23.98 -18.78
CA VAL A 22 14.92 -22.92 -18.46
C VAL A 22 14.75 -22.57 -16.98
N VAL A 23 15.80 -22.76 -16.19
CA VAL A 23 15.83 -22.37 -14.78
C VAL A 23 16.69 -21.12 -14.63
N GLN A 24 16.17 -20.10 -13.98
CA GLN A 24 16.88 -18.87 -13.68
C GLN A 24 17.97 -19.16 -12.64
N THR A 25 19.24 -19.23 -13.06
CA THR A 25 20.39 -19.49 -12.17
C THR A 25 21.09 -18.23 -11.67
N SER A 26 20.73 -17.05 -12.19
CA SER A 26 21.38 -15.78 -11.86
C SER A 26 21.01 -15.23 -10.47
N ILE A 27 19.88 -15.67 -9.90
CA ILE A 27 19.45 -15.25 -8.56
C ILE A 27 19.90 -16.32 -7.58
N GLU A 28 20.95 -16.01 -6.82
CA GLU A 28 21.54 -16.96 -5.87
C GLU A 28 20.74 -17.05 -4.57
N GLN A 29 20.21 -15.92 -4.07
CA GLN A 29 19.58 -15.81 -2.76
C GLN A 29 18.48 -14.75 -2.72
N LYS A 30 17.43 -14.97 -1.90
CA LYS A 30 16.39 -13.99 -1.56
C LYS A 30 16.41 -13.73 -0.05
N TYR A 31 16.50 -12.48 0.36
CA TYR A 31 16.49 -12.06 1.77
C TYR A 31 15.59 -10.84 1.98
N ILE A 32 15.17 -10.61 3.23
CA ILE A 32 14.34 -9.46 3.63
C ILE A 32 15.18 -8.58 4.56
N THR A 33 15.31 -7.30 4.22
CA THR A 33 16.02 -6.30 5.04
C THR A 33 15.05 -5.45 5.85
N LYS A 34 15.49 -5.02 7.02
CA LYS A 34 14.72 -4.12 7.89
C LYS A 34 15.41 -2.76 7.93
N HIS A 35 14.70 -1.71 7.51
CA HIS A 35 15.19 -0.34 7.53
C HIS A 35 14.45 0.46 8.61
N ARG A 36 15.18 1.28 9.35
CA ARG A 36 14.62 2.20 10.35
C ARG A 36 14.60 3.62 9.78
N PRO A 37 13.74 4.50 10.33
CA PRO A 37 13.80 5.92 9.99
C PRO A 37 15.20 6.50 10.23
N LEU A 38 15.63 7.44 9.40
CA LEU A 38 16.91 8.14 9.57
C LEU A 38 16.93 9.02 10.83
N ALA A 39 15.81 9.69 11.11
CA ALA A 39 15.65 10.63 12.21
C ALA A 39 14.64 10.13 13.24
N ALA A 40 14.64 10.78 14.41
CA ALA A 40 13.61 10.56 15.42
C ALA A 40 12.24 11.00 14.90
N ILE A 41 11.18 10.31 15.33
CA ILE A 41 9.82 10.56 14.86
C ILE A 41 9.21 11.72 15.66
N GLU A 42 8.85 12.80 14.97
CA GLU A 42 8.16 13.97 15.54
C GLU A 42 6.92 14.31 14.70
N SER A 43 5.86 14.86 15.33
CA SER A 43 4.53 15.06 14.71
C SER A 43 4.48 15.93 13.44
N SER A 44 5.54 16.64 13.09
CA SER A 44 5.59 17.53 11.91
C SER A 44 6.77 17.24 10.98
N GLN A 45 7.57 16.21 11.25
CA GLN A 45 8.73 15.87 10.42
C GLN A 45 8.38 14.78 9.41
N ILE A 46 9.06 14.81 8.27
CA ILE A 46 8.99 13.75 7.26
C ILE A 46 9.74 12.54 7.80
N ILE A 47 9.12 11.37 7.74
CA ILE A 47 9.77 10.11 8.09
C ILE A 47 10.49 9.58 6.86
N GLU A 48 11.81 9.66 6.86
CA GLU A 48 12.66 9.24 5.75
C GLU A 48 13.26 7.85 5.98
N PHE A 49 13.15 7.00 4.97
CA PHE A 49 13.76 5.67 4.93
C PHE A 49 14.73 5.59 3.75
N VAL A 50 15.98 5.22 4.03
CA VAL A 50 16.99 4.95 2.99
C VAL A 50 17.18 3.45 2.85
N ILE A 51 16.88 2.95 1.66
CA ILE A 51 17.08 1.56 1.26
C ILE A 51 18.34 1.51 0.39
N PRO A 52 19.53 1.21 0.95
CA PRO A 52 20.73 1.03 0.16
C PRO A 52 20.59 -0.20 -0.74
N SER A 53 21.20 -0.13 -1.91
CA SER A 53 21.20 -1.22 -2.88
C SER A 53 22.53 -1.32 -3.61
N THR A 54 22.99 -2.54 -3.85
CA THR A 54 24.21 -2.83 -4.63
C THR A 54 23.88 -3.10 -6.10
N GLU A 55 24.89 -3.11 -6.98
CA GLU A 55 24.73 -3.15 -8.44
C GLU A 55 24.13 -4.46 -8.99
N ASN A 56 24.23 -5.55 -8.22
CA ASN A 56 23.79 -6.88 -8.61
C ASN A 56 22.56 -7.35 -7.84
N GLU A 57 21.79 -6.41 -7.27
CA GLU A 57 20.59 -6.71 -6.51
C GLU A 57 19.32 -6.37 -7.28
N TYR A 58 18.29 -7.15 -7.03
CA TYR A 58 16.93 -6.87 -7.47
C TYR A 58 16.08 -6.56 -6.25
N ILE A 59 15.40 -5.42 -6.27
CA ILE A 59 14.50 -5.00 -5.20
C ILE A 59 13.07 -5.27 -5.64
N TYR A 60 12.40 -6.15 -4.90
CA TYR A 60 10.96 -6.38 -5.01
C TYR A 60 10.24 -5.35 -4.14
N LEU A 61 9.79 -4.25 -4.77
CA LEU A 61 9.04 -3.23 -4.04
C LEU A 61 7.67 -3.73 -3.59
N ASP A 62 7.06 -4.67 -4.29
CA ASP A 62 5.75 -5.24 -3.96
C ASP A 62 5.72 -6.06 -2.67
N ASP A 63 6.88 -6.59 -2.28
CA ASP A 63 7.11 -7.24 -0.99
C ASP A 63 7.51 -6.25 0.12
N SER A 64 7.58 -4.93 -0.18
CA SER A 64 7.89 -3.91 0.82
C SER A 64 6.71 -3.64 1.73
N LEU A 65 6.96 -3.70 3.04
CA LEU A 65 5.95 -3.60 4.07
C LEU A 65 6.36 -2.55 5.10
N LEU A 66 5.41 -1.69 5.46
CA LEU A 66 5.55 -0.70 6.51
C LEU A 66 5.17 -1.33 7.85
N TYR A 67 6.08 -1.20 8.82
CA TYR A 67 5.88 -1.65 10.19
C TYR A 67 5.74 -0.45 11.12
N LEU A 68 4.63 -0.40 11.88
CA LEU A 68 4.35 0.62 12.87
C LEU A 68 4.13 -0.02 14.22
N LYS A 69 4.83 0.47 15.24
CA LYS A 69 4.55 0.17 16.65
C LYS A 69 4.18 1.49 17.32
N ALA A 70 2.97 1.56 17.87
CA ALA A 70 2.43 2.81 18.40
C ALA A 70 1.67 2.59 19.73
N GLN A 71 1.57 3.68 20.48
CA GLN A 71 0.76 3.80 21.69
C GLN A 71 0.07 5.17 21.65
N ILE A 72 -1.23 5.20 21.92
CA ILE A 72 -2.02 6.43 21.94
C ILE A 72 -2.05 6.93 23.39
N GLN A 73 -1.80 8.22 23.59
CA GLN A 73 -1.90 8.85 24.89
C GLN A 73 -3.05 9.86 24.88
N ILE A 74 -3.96 9.73 25.84
CA ILE A 74 -5.02 10.70 26.08
C ILE A 74 -4.52 11.68 27.14
N PRO A 75 -4.47 12.99 26.85
CA PRO A 75 -4.09 13.98 27.85
C PRO A 75 -5.17 14.03 28.94
N ASN A 76 -4.77 13.82 30.19
CA ASN A 76 -5.60 13.93 31.40
C ASN A 76 -6.82 13.00 31.45
N ALA A 77 -6.66 11.72 31.10
CA ALA A 77 -7.74 10.75 31.30
C ALA A 77 -8.06 10.53 32.78
N GLU A 78 -9.25 10.95 33.21
CA GLU A 78 -9.72 10.75 34.59
C GLU A 78 -10.23 9.32 34.80
N ASN A 79 -10.86 8.75 33.78
CA ASN A 79 -11.51 7.43 33.84
C ASN A 79 -11.34 6.63 32.54
N LEU A 80 -11.43 5.29 32.65
CA LEU A 80 -11.38 4.39 31.49
C LEU A 80 -12.57 4.57 30.51
N ASN A 81 -13.64 5.24 30.93
CA ASN A 81 -14.80 5.54 30.08
C ASN A 81 -14.47 6.56 28.99
N GLU A 82 -13.38 7.32 29.09
CA GLU A 82 -12.98 8.25 28.05
C GLU A 82 -12.57 7.55 26.75
N TRP A 83 -12.11 6.30 26.85
CA TRP A 83 -11.82 5.47 25.68
C TRP A 83 -13.06 5.20 24.83
N GLU A 84 -14.26 5.25 25.41
CA GLU A 84 -15.54 5.10 24.68
C GLU A 84 -15.85 6.25 23.72
N LYS A 85 -15.07 7.34 23.77
CA LYS A 85 -15.18 8.47 22.85
C LYS A 85 -14.14 8.44 21.73
N ILE A 86 -13.22 7.48 21.73
CA ILE A 86 -12.11 7.42 20.77
C ILE A 86 -12.21 6.17 19.91
N CYS A 87 -12.19 6.34 18.60
CA CYS A 87 -12.12 5.25 17.63
C CYS A 87 -11.04 5.57 16.59
N PRO A 88 -10.16 4.60 16.27
CA PRO A 88 -9.23 4.77 15.17
C PRO A 88 -10.00 4.81 13.83
N ALA A 89 -9.49 5.58 12.88
CA ALA A 89 -9.99 5.56 11.52
C ALA A 89 -9.82 4.16 10.91
N ASN A 90 -10.70 3.78 9.98
CA ASN A 90 -10.51 2.54 9.23
C ASN A 90 -9.19 2.58 8.45
N TYR A 91 -8.61 1.41 8.27
CA TYR A 91 -7.30 1.24 7.66
C TYR A 91 -6.21 2.11 8.30
N PHE A 92 -6.16 2.07 9.64
CA PHE A 92 -5.44 3.04 10.46
C PHE A 92 -3.98 3.25 10.04
N LEU A 93 -3.25 2.19 9.65
CA LEU A 93 -1.85 2.29 9.23
C LEU A 93 -1.67 3.28 8.06
N GLN A 94 -2.58 3.25 7.08
CA GLN A 94 -2.50 4.11 5.90
C GLN A 94 -3.11 5.48 6.16
N SER A 95 -4.16 5.53 6.97
CA SER A 95 -4.87 6.76 7.32
C SER A 95 -4.03 7.76 8.11
N ILE A 96 -2.93 7.32 8.75
CA ILE A 96 -1.96 8.20 9.44
C ILE A 96 -1.19 9.08 8.43
N PHE A 97 -0.96 8.62 7.21
CA PHE A 97 -0.11 9.31 6.24
C PHE A 97 -0.93 10.09 5.21
N LYS A 98 -0.60 11.38 5.06
CA LYS A 98 -1.25 12.26 4.08
C LYS A 98 -0.68 12.09 2.67
N SER A 99 0.63 11.92 2.57
CA SER A 99 1.38 11.70 1.33
C SER A 99 2.58 10.81 1.60
N ILE A 100 2.95 9.98 0.62
CA ILE A 100 4.16 9.15 0.67
C ILE A 100 4.89 9.33 -0.67
N ASP A 101 6.17 9.64 -0.56
CA ASP A 101 7.01 10.00 -1.70
C ASP A 101 8.05 8.91 -1.93
N LEU A 102 8.13 8.39 -3.15
CA LEU A 102 9.17 7.46 -3.56
C LEU A 102 10.15 8.15 -4.50
N GLN A 103 11.39 8.21 -4.05
CA GLN A 103 12.53 8.71 -4.81
C GLN A 103 13.44 7.55 -5.17
N ILE A 104 13.90 7.51 -6.41
CA ILE A 104 14.92 6.56 -6.87
C ILE A 104 16.14 7.37 -7.29
N GLY A 105 17.26 7.17 -6.58
CA GLY A 105 18.41 8.05 -6.71
C GLY A 105 18.03 9.47 -6.31
N GLU A 106 18.27 10.44 -7.20
CA GLU A 106 17.92 11.84 -6.97
C GLU A 106 16.56 12.23 -7.58
N LYS A 107 15.85 11.30 -8.24
CA LYS A 107 14.62 11.61 -8.97
C LYS A 107 13.38 11.07 -8.26
N GLN A 108 12.43 11.96 -7.98
CA GLN A 108 11.12 11.58 -7.49
C GLN A 108 10.32 10.88 -8.58
N VAL A 109 9.78 9.70 -8.26
CA VAL A 109 9.00 8.87 -9.19
C VAL A 109 7.50 9.06 -8.99
N THR A 110 7.07 9.23 -7.74
CA THR A 110 5.66 9.46 -7.41
C THR A 110 5.28 10.92 -7.61
N LEU A 111 4.11 11.17 -8.17
CA LEU A 111 3.42 12.42 -7.89
C LEU A 111 2.78 12.27 -6.53
N SER A 112 2.91 13.28 -5.69
CA SER A 112 2.55 13.18 -4.27
C SER A 112 1.28 13.96 -3.97
N PRO A 113 0.11 13.50 -4.45
CA PRO A 113 -1.13 14.13 -4.05
C PRO A 113 -1.34 13.88 -2.55
N GLN A 114 -1.93 14.87 -1.89
CA GLN A 114 -2.26 14.83 -0.46
C GLN A 114 -3.47 13.93 -0.16
N THR A 115 -3.66 12.86 -0.93
CA THR A 115 -4.83 11.98 -0.95
C THR A 115 -4.45 10.50 -0.80
N TYR A 116 -3.25 10.21 -0.26
CA TYR A 116 -2.76 8.84 -0.08
C TYR A 116 -3.70 7.97 0.75
N SER A 117 -4.24 8.51 1.85
CA SER A 117 -5.19 7.82 2.72
C SER A 117 -6.45 7.38 1.97
N TYR A 118 -7.02 8.24 1.13
CA TYR A 118 -8.17 7.89 0.29
C TYR A 118 -7.84 6.85 -0.76
N ARG A 119 -6.70 7.02 -1.44
CA ARG A 119 -6.24 6.08 -2.47
C ARG A 119 -6.06 4.67 -1.91
N SER A 120 -5.36 4.54 -0.79
CA SER A 120 -5.13 3.25 -0.13
C SER A 120 -6.43 2.59 0.32
N TYR A 121 -7.39 3.38 0.82
CA TYR A 121 -8.71 2.88 1.19
C TYR A 121 -9.51 2.35 0.00
N PHE A 122 -9.54 3.09 -1.12
CA PHE A 122 -10.21 2.60 -2.33
C PHE A 122 -9.55 1.36 -2.91
N ASP A 123 -8.23 1.27 -2.84
CA ASP A 123 -7.49 0.08 -3.24
C ASP A 123 -7.87 -1.14 -2.38
N ALA A 124 -7.93 -0.96 -1.05
CA ALA A 124 -8.40 -1.97 -0.10
C ALA A 124 -9.80 -2.53 -0.43
N ILE A 125 -10.71 -1.66 -0.88
CA ILE A 125 -12.11 -2.04 -1.17
C ILE A 125 -12.28 -2.61 -2.57
N LEU A 126 -11.69 -1.98 -3.58
CA LEU A 126 -11.98 -2.25 -5.00
C LEU A 126 -11.06 -3.32 -5.59
N ASN A 127 -9.79 -3.35 -5.19
CA ASN A 127 -8.80 -4.24 -5.82
C ASN A 127 -8.61 -5.56 -5.05
N TYR A 128 -8.97 -5.60 -3.77
CA TYR A 128 -8.85 -6.81 -2.96
C TYR A 128 -10.19 -7.48 -2.69
N GLY A 129 -10.23 -8.80 -2.83
CA GLY A 129 -11.40 -9.62 -2.51
C GLY A 129 -11.65 -9.73 -1.00
N LYS A 130 -12.84 -10.23 -0.64
CA LYS A 130 -13.27 -10.41 0.76
C LYS A 130 -12.25 -11.20 1.60
N ASN A 131 -11.66 -12.26 1.05
CA ASN A 131 -10.65 -13.07 1.75
C ASN A 131 -9.41 -12.26 2.12
N ALA A 132 -8.97 -11.32 1.27
CA ALA A 132 -7.82 -10.47 1.55
C ALA A 132 -8.17 -9.41 2.62
N GLN A 133 -9.39 -8.86 2.55
CA GLN A 133 -9.93 -7.92 3.51
C GLN A 133 -10.01 -8.50 4.93
N GLU A 134 -10.42 -9.75 5.06
CA GLU A 134 -10.55 -10.45 6.36
C GLU A 134 -9.25 -11.09 6.85
N SER A 135 -8.23 -11.22 5.99
CA SER A 135 -6.94 -11.78 6.36
C SER A 135 -5.90 -10.69 6.58
N TRP A 136 -4.99 -10.48 5.64
CA TRP A 136 -3.80 -9.67 5.85
C TRP A 136 -4.08 -8.16 5.88
N LEU A 137 -5.17 -7.67 5.30
CA LEU A 137 -5.54 -6.25 5.42
C LEU A 137 -5.90 -5.86 6.86
N THR A 138 -6.41 -6.80 7.65
CA THR A 138 -6.68 -6.58 9.09
C THR A 138 -5.41 -6.25 9.88
N SER A 139 -4.24 -6.73 9.44
CA SER A 139 -2.94 -6.45 10.07
C SER A 139 -2.52 -4.98 9.93
N ALA A 140 -3.09 -4.26 8.97
CA ALA A 140 -2.91 -2.82 8.78
C ALA A 140 -4.09 -2.00 9.33
N GLY A 141 -5.00 -2.63 10.08
CA GLY A 141 -6.14 -1.99 10.73
C GLY A 141 -7.35 -1.78 9.81
N PHE A 142 -7.47 -2.55 8.73
CA PHE A 142 -8.69 -2.57 7.92
C PHE A 142 -9.75 -3.46 8.57
N ASP A 143 -10.94 -2.92 8.76
CA ASP A 143 -12.14 -3.67 9.10
C ASP A 143 -13.29 -3.23 8.20
N LYS A 144 -13.92 -4.19 7.52
CA LYS A 144 -15.09 -3.90 6.71
C LYS A 144 -16.26 -3.55 7.63
N ASP A 145 -16.86 -2.40 7.38
CA ASP A 145 -18.07 -2.00 8.09
C ASP A 145 -19.23 -2.90 7.63
N GLU A 146 -19.76 -3.70 8.55
CA GLU A 146 -20.93 -4.54 8.27
C GLU A 146 -22.16 -3.64 8.12
N VAL A 147 -22.76 -3.67 6.94
CA VAL A 147 -24.05 -3.03 6.67
C VAL A 147 -25.12 -4.07 6.92
N MET A 148 -25.72 -4.07 8.11
CA MET A 148 -27.02 -4.71 8.32
C MET A 148 -28.11 -3.67 8.06
N ASP A 149 -29.09 -4.02 7.22
CA ASP A 149 -30.26 -3.24 6.78
C ASP A 149 -30.31 -1.74 7.12
N VAL A 150 -30.15 -0.92 6.07
CA VAL A 150 -30.49 0.52 5.96
C VAL A 150 -29.74 1.48 6.89
N ALA A 151 -29.16 1.03 7.99
CA ALA A 151 -28.32 1.84 8.87
C ALA A 151 -27.12 1.03 9.38
N ILE A 152 -25.91 1.48 9.03
CA ILE A 152 -24.70 1.03 9.69
C ILE A 152 -24.88 1.30 11.19
N ASP A 153 -24.82 0.26 12.00
CA ASP A 153 -24.80 0.38 13.45
C ASP A 153 -23.47 1.00 13.87
N LYS A 154 -23.43 2.33 13.83
CA LYS A 154 -22.22 3.14 14.11
C LYS A 154 -21.63 2.78 15.47
N ASP A 155 -22.49 2.46 16.43
CA ASP A 155 -22.07 2.14 17.79
C ASP A 155 -21.35 0.78 17.85
N LYS A 156 -21.82 -0.22 17.08
CA LYS A 156 -21.09 -1.50 16.96
C LYS A 156 -19.74 -1.35 16.25
N VAL A 157 -19.70 -0.63 15.13
CA VAL A 157 -18.46 -0.37 14.40
C VAL A 157 -17.45 0.34 15.30
N PHE A 158 -17.92 1.34 16.02
CA PHE A 158 -17.13 2.10 16.97
C PHE A 158 -16.61 1.22 18.10
N ALA A 159 -17.48 0.42 18.72
CA ALA A 159 -17.11 -0.49 19.80
C ALA A 159 -16.07 -1.53 19.37
N THR A 160 -16.22 -2.14 18.19
CA THR A 160 -15.29 -3.16 17.68
C THR A 160 -13.90 -2.58 17.41
N ARG A 161 -13.80 -1.41 16.77
CA ARG A 161 -12.51 -0.77 16.49
C ARG A 161 -11.86 -0.22 17.76
N MET A 162 -12.64 0.37 18.65
CA MET A 162 -12.18 0.84 19.94
C MET A 162 -11.59 -0.30 20.77
N ALA A 163 -12.24 -1.47 20.80
CA ALA A 163 -11.78 -2.63 21.58
C ALA A 163 -10.35 -3.07 21.23
N LYS A 164 -9.86 -2.79 20.02
CA LYS A 164 -8.50 -3.12 19.58
C LYS A 164 -7.42 -2.22 20.22
N ILE A 165 -7.77 -1.00 20.61
CA ILE A 165 -6.85 -0.02 21.18
C ILE A 165 -7.08 0.24 22.67
N LYS A 166 -8.30 -0.01 23.18
CA LYS A 166 -8.71 0.30 24.55
C LYS A 166 -7.77 -0.36 25.57
N GLN A 167 -7.40 0.42 26.59
CA GLN A 167 -6.62 -0.07 27.72
C GLN A 167 -7.51 -0.84 28.70
N THR A 168 -7.00 -1.98 29.18
CA THR A 168 -7.70 -2.82 30.18
C THR A 168 -7.19 -2.60 31.60
N ASP A 169 -5.99 -2.03 31.76
CA ASP A 169 -5.33 -1.83 33.04
C ASP A 169 -5.62 -0.44 33.61
N ASP A 170 -6.27 -0.41 34.78
CA ASP A 170 -6.60 0.80 35.53
C ASP A 170 -5.36 1.59 36.00
N SER A 171 -4.16 1.00 36.02
CA SER A 171 -2.95 1.73 36.38
C SER A 171 -2.43 2.64 35.25
N LYS A 172 -2.89 2.43 34.01
CA LYS A 172 -2.43 3.13 32.81
C LYS A 172 -3.58 3.79 32.05
N LYS A 173 -4.53 4.40 32.77
CA LYS A 173 -5.77 4.93 32.17
C LYS A 173 -5.54 5.95 31.04
N SER A 174 -4.42 6.67 31.09
CA SER A 174 -4.01 7.67 30.10
C SER A 174 -3.36 7.10 28.84
N GLU A 175 -2.96 5.84 28.84
CA GLU A 175 -2.21 5.22 27.75
C GLU A 175 -2.96 4.04 27.15
N SER A 176 -2.94 3.90 25.83
CA SER A 176 -3.51 2.74 25.15
C SER A 176 -2.64 1.52 25.35
N LYS A 177 -3.19 0.35 24.98
CA LYS A 177 -2.38 -0.83 24.75
C LYS A 177 -1.38 -0.52 23.63
N VAL A 178 -0.14 -0.98 23.78
CA VAL A 178 0.84 -0.92 22.69
C VAL A 178 0.38 -1.88 21.60
N PHE A 179 0.21 -1.37 20.38
CA PHE A 179 -0.22 -2.16 19.24
C PHE A 179 0.80 -2.04 18.10
N GLU A 180 0.83 -3.08 17.27
CA GLU A 180 1.73 -3.23 16.14
C GLU A 180 0.86 -3.42 14.89
N LEU A 181 1.21 -2.69 13.83
CA LEU A 181 0.54 -2.75 12.54
C LEU A 181 1.56 -3.00 11.44
N PHE A 182 1.12 -3.73 10.42
CA PHE A 182 1.97 -4.10 9.30
C PHE A 182 1.16 -4.14 8.01
N GLY A 183 1.65 -3.53 6.94
CA GLY A 183 0.93 -3.46 5.67
C GLY A 183 1.77 -2.97 4.51
N LYS A 184 1.27 -3.19 3.28
CA LYS A 184 1.93 -2.75 2.04
C LYS A 184 1.79 -1.24 1.85
N LEU A 185 2.69 -0.63 1.07
CA LEU A 185 2.54 0.77 0.66
C LEU A 185 1.70 0.87 -0.61
N HIS A 186 0.78 1.83 -0.68
CA HIS A 186 -0.13 1.99 -1.82
C HIS A 186 0.40 2.97 -2.88
N LEU A 187 1.56 2.65 -3.44
CA LEU A 187 2.21 3.45 -4.50
C LEU A 187 2.17 2.72 -5.84
N ASP A 188 2.11 3.47 -6.96
CA ASP A 188 2.01 2.89 -8.30
C ASP A 188 3.16 1.89 -8.60
N LEU A 189 4.37 2.22 -8.14
CA LEU A 189 5.56 1.39 -8.35
C LEU A 189 5.68 0.23 -7.37
N VAL A 190 5.01 0.31 -6.21
CA VAL A 190 4.96 -0.76 -5.20
C VAL A 190 3.92 -1.81 -5.59
N MET A 191 2.88 -1.43 -6.32
CA MET A 191 1.83 -2.37 -6.74
C MET A 191 2.20 -3.22 -7.97
N GLN A 192 3.32 -2.93 -8.65
CA GLN A 192 3.78 -3.77 -9.76
C GLN A 192 4.59 -4.96 -9.23
N GLN A 193 4.35 -6.14 -9.81
CA GLN A 193 5.08 -7.39 -9.48
C GLN A 193 6.46 -7.48 -10.13
N LYS A 194 7.03 -6.36 -10.59
CA LYS A 194 8.32 -6.33 -11.27
C LYS A 194 9.38 -5.79 -10.33
N ALA A 195 10.47 -6.54 -10.20
CA ALA A 195 11.64 -6.08 -9.47
C ALA A 195 12.26 -4.86 -10.15
N ILE A 196 12.85 -3.99 -9.32
CA ILE A 196 13.65 -2.86 -9.75
C ILE A 196 15.12 -3.26 -9.66
N LEU A 197 15.90 -2.83 -10.65
CA LEU A 197 17.35 -2.97 -10.65
C LEU A 197 17.97 -2.10 -9.56
N GLY A 198 18.62 -2.75 -8.61
CA GLY A 198 19.41 -2.14 -7.56
C GLY A 198 20.76 -1.66 -8.08
N GLY A 199 21.18 -0.45 -7.70
CA GLY A 199 22.52 0.11 -8.00
C GLY A 199 22.82 0.40 -9.49
N SER A 200 22.42 -0.46 -10.43
CA SER A 200 22.75 -0.36 -11.86
C SER A 200 22.04 0.79 -12.58
N LEU A 201 21.01 1.40 -11.96
CA LEU A 201 20.36 2.62 -12.44
C LEU A 201 21.31 3.83 -12.51
N LYS A 202 22.49 3.76 -11.89
CA LYS A 202 23.55 4.77 -12.02
C LYS A 202 24.22 4.75 -13.40
N PHE A 203 24.28 3.58 -14.06
CA PHE A 203 25.02 3.40 -15.31
C PHE A 203 24.13 3.43 -16.55
N SER A 204 22.87 2.98 -16.44
CA SER A 204 21.97 2.90 -17.58
C SER A 204 20.51 3.17 -17.17
N PRO A 205 19.74 3.91 -18.00
CA PRO A 205 18.33 4.12 -17.74
C PRO A 205 17.53 2.83 -17.96
N ALA A 206 16.69 2.48 -16.99
CA ALA A 206 15.71 1.40 -17.13
C ALA A 206 14.30 1.97 -17.35
N ARG A 207 13.49 1.27 -18.16
CA ARG A 207 12.08 1.61 -18.39
C ARG A 207 11.20 0.72 -17.53
N TYR A 208 10.49 1.32 -16.58
CA TYR A 208 9.48 0.63 -15.78
C TYR A 208 8.07 1.03 -16.23
N PRO A 209 7.18 0.07 -16.51
CA PRO A 209 5.78 0.37 -16.77
C PRO A 209 5.12 0.81 -15.46
N ILE A 210 4.50 2.00 -15.47
CA ILE A 210 3.80 2.54 -14.30
C ILE A 210 2.34 2.73 -14.68
N THR A 211 1.43 2.14 -13.91
CA THR A 211 0.00 2.43 -14.01
C THR A 211 -0.30 3.56 -13.05
N ARG A 212 -0.54 4.75 -13.59
CA ARG A 212 -0.78 5.96 -12.78
C ARG A 212 -2.23 6.00 -12.31
N THR A 213 -2.43 6.02 -10.99
CA THR A 213 -3.74 6.21 -10.37
C THR A 213 -3.79 7.54 -9.64
N GLU A 214 -4.67 8.44 -10.10
CA GLU A 214 -4.86 9.76 -9.50
C GLU A 214 -6.22 9.85 -8.81
N VAL A 215 -6.23 10.40 -7.60
CA VAL A 215 -7.46 10.71 -6.87
C VAL A 215 -7.59 12.23 -6.81
N LYS A 216 -8.60 12.76 -7.51
CA LYS A 216 -8.97 14.18 -7.48
C LYS A 216 -10.15 14.36 -6.54
N ALA A 217 -9.96 15.15 -5.48
CA ALA A 217 -11.05 15.54 -4.60
C ALA A 217 -11.85 16.68 -5.21
N MET A 218 -13.19 16.58 -5.18
CA MET A 218 -14.10 17.66 -5.55
C MET A 218 -15.18 17.76 -4.47
N THR A 219 -15.49 18.97 -4.03
CA THR A 219 -16.46 19.21 -2.96
C THR A 219 -17.85 19.40 -3.54
N ILE A 220 -18.82 18.63 -3.05
CA ILE A 220 -20.24 18.79 -3.38
C ILE A 220 -20.90 19.52 -2.20
N PRO A 221 -21.44 20.73 -2.39
CA PRO A 221 -22.17 21.45 -1.33
C PRO A 221 -23.44 20.70 -0.93
N SER A 222 -23.71 20.60 0.38
CA SER A 222 -24.83 19.81 0.94
C SER A 222 -26.23 20.24 0.48
N ASN A 223 -26.37 21.45 -0.07
CA ASN A 223 -27.68 22.05 -0.40
C ASN A 223 -27.99 22.05 -1.90
N LEU A 224 -27.20 21.35 -2.72
CA LEU A 224 -27.43 21.25 -4.16
C LEU A 224 -28.01 19.88 -4.51
N SER A 225 -29.20 19.87 -5.11
CA SER A 225 -29.82 18.66 -5.65
C SER A 225 -29.17 18.19 -6.96
N ASN A 226 -28.58 19.13 -7.70
CA ASN A 226 -27.87 18.88 -8.95
C ASN A 226 -26.49 19.56 -8.88
N VAL A 227 -25.44 18.80 -9.16
CA VAL A 227 -24.07 19.33 -9.27
C VAL A 227 -23.46 18.88 -10.58
N PHE A 228 -23.03 19.86 -11.37
CA PHE A 228 -22.23 19.64 -12.57
C PHE A 228 -20.77 19.68 -12.18
N LEU A 229 -20.08 18.54 -12.34
CA LEU A 229 -18.66 18.41 -12.09
C LEU A 229 -17.95 18.44 -13.44
N ASP A 230 -17.39 19.58 -13.80
CA ASP A 230 -16.65 19.72 -15.05
C ASP A 230 -15.23 19.17 -14.91
N ASN A 231 -14.70 18.61 -16.00
CA ASN A 231 -13.32 18.09 -16.06
C ASN A 231 -13.02 17.02 -14.99
N ILE A 232 -13.96 16.10 -14.75
CA ILE A 232 -13.75 14.92 -13.90
C ILE A 232 -12.62 14.05 -14.46
N ILE A 233 -12.58 13.92 -15.79
CA ILE A 233 -11.55 13.17 -16.51
C ILE A 233 -10.80 14.15 -17.40
N ILE A 234 -9.48 14.24 -17.21
CA ILE A 234 -8.59 14.94 -18.12
C ILE A 234 -7.89 13.87 -18.97
N GLY A 235 -8.22 13.81 -20.26
CA GLY A 235 -7.62 12.86 -21.19
C GLY A 235 -8.52 11.69 -21.57
N ARG A 236 -7.96 10.47 -21.60
CA ARG A 236 -8.65 9.29 -22.14
C ARG A 236 -9.79 8.86 -21.21
N VAL A 237 -10.99 8.69 -21.77
CA VAL A 237 -12.17 8.22 -21.06
C VAL A 237 -11.90 6.84 -20.44
N PRO A 238 -12.23 6.62 -19.15
CA PRO A 238 -12.00 5.35 -18.50
C PRO A 238 -12.92 4.27 -19.08
N ASN A 239 -12.41 3.03 -19.14
CA ASN A 239 -13.19 1.89 -19.63
C ASN A 239 -14.30 1.45 -18.65
N LYS A 240 -14.21 1.85 -17.37
CA LYS A 240 -15.15 1.52 -16.31
C LYS A 240 -15.25 2.69 -15.34
N ILE A 241 -16.46 2.95 -14.84
CA ILE A 241 -16.73 3.96 -13.82
C ILE A 241 -17.43 3.23 -12.67
N TYR A 242 -16.90 3.41 -11.46
CA TYR A 242 -17.51 2.89 -10.24
C TYR A 242 -18.02 4.08 -9.42
N LEU A 243 -19.28 4.00 -9.00
CA LEU A 243 -19.90 4.94 -8.07
C LEU A 243 -19.97 4.26 -6.71
N ALA A 244 -19.29 4.83 -5.73
CA ALA A 244 -19.33 4.40 -4.33
C ALA A 244 -19.80 5.59 -3.48
N PHE A 245 -20.72 5.31 -2.54
CA PHE A 245 -21.30 6.28 -1.62
C PHE A 245 -20.90 5.93 -0.19
#